data_AF-A0A818BVB7-F1
#
_entry.id   AF-A0A818BVB7-F1
#
_cell.length_a   1.000
_cell.length_b   1.000
_cell.length_c   1.000
_cell.angle_alpha   90.00
_cell.angle_beta   90.00
_cell.angle_gamma   90.00
#
_symmetry.space_group_name_H-M   'P 1'
#
loop_
_entity.id
_entity.type
_entity.pdbx_description
1 polymer ?
#
loop_
_entity_poly.entity_id
_entity_poly.type
_entity_poly.pdbx_seq_one_letter_code
_entity_poly.pdbx_strand_id
1 'polypeptide(L)'
;MFPTRTYYRPLSRFDIYKLALIDESTIEYQRSAWERLKKSINSKINKVNTSNLPSIIRELFNNNIIRGRGLLAHNIIRAQIASPFYTPVYAALVSVINTILPEIGELIAKHLISSFHHTYEQNDKINCLSTIKFIGHFINQNILHSLVALEMLVVLLENPTDDSVELAIEFLNICVEKLSQVSLHGLDSVFSTLNNLLNESSLNECTLHIIEVLFAIRKDQFKVNPMIQPGLDLVDESDQHTHIITLDDPCEPEPMLNIFRYDDQYEENENEYEEFRRKIISESYGDKQ
;
A
#
# COMPACT_ATOMS: atom_id res chain seq x y z
N MET A 1 18.73 6.55 37.68
CA MET A 1 18.09 7.82 37.27
C MET A 1 17.14 7.46 36.12
N PHE A 2 15.84 7.38 36.38
CA PHE A 2 14.85 6.96 35.37
C PHE A 2 14.49 8.15 34.45
N PRO A 3 14.32 7.96 33.13
CA PRO A 3 13.94 9.04 32.24
C PRO A 3 12.48 9.43 32.48
N THR A 4 12.26 10.71 32.72
CA THR A 4 10.93 11.29 32.91
C THR A 4 10.12 11.15 31.62
N ARG A 5 8.97 10.47 31.72
CA ARG A 5 7.93 10.46 30.67
C ARG A 5 7.61 11.90 30.29
N THR A 6 7.88 12.29 29.05
CA THR A 6 7.40 13.55 28.48
C THR A 6 5.87 13.48 28.41
N TYR A 7 5.22 14.16 29.36
CA TYR A 7 3.77 14.29 29.40
C TYR A 7 3.32 15.10 28.18
N TYR A 8 2.53 14.48 27.30
CA TYR A 8 1.91 15.19 26.19
C TYR A 8 0.82 16.12 26.75
N ARG A 9 1.10 17.44 26.77
CA ARG A 9 0.11 18.46 27.10
C ARG A 9 -0.58 18.93 25.81
N PRO A 10 -1.91 18.85 25.69
CA PRO A 10 -2.64 19.44 24.58
C PRO A 10 -2.39 20.95 24.52
N LEU A 11 -2.11 21.46 23.32
CA LEU A 11 -1.85 22.89 23.10
C LEU A 11 -3.10 23.71 23.44
N SER A 12 -2.93 24.74 24.28
CA SER A 12 -4.01 25.65 24.61
C SER A 12 -4.29 26.62 23.45
N ARG A 13 -5.47 27.27 23.44
CA ARG A 13 -5.77 28.36 22.49
C ARG A 13 -4.70 29.47 22.49
N PHE A 14 -4.04 29.69 23.62
CA PHE A 14 -2.97 30.66 23.77
C PHE A 14 -1.66 30.22 23.13
N ASP A 15 -1.35 28.92 23.18
CA ASP A 15 -0.18 28.33 22.50
C ASP A 15 -0.38 28.34 20.98
N ILE A 16 -1.61 28.08 20.52
CA ILE A 16 -2.00 28.21 19.11
C ILE A 16 -1.85 29.66 18.64
N TYR A 17 -2.28 30.63 19.44
CA TYR A 17 -2.14 32.06 19.11
C TYR A 17 -0.68 32.51 19.10
N LYS A 18 0.16 31.99 20.02
CA LYS A 18 1.60 32.23 19.99
C LYS A 18 2.27 31.64 18.75
N LEU A 19 1.93 30.41 18.36
CA LEU A 19 2.44 29.77 17.14
C LEU A 19 2.06 30.54 15.87
N ALA A 20 0.90 31.21 15.86
CA ALA A 20 0.46 32.05 14.75
C ALA A 20 1.22 33.40 14.64
N LEU A 21 2.05 33.74 15.65
CA LEU A 21 2.93 34.92 15.65
C LEU A 21 4.40 34.54 15.40
N ILE A 22 4.68 33.25 15.18
CA ILE A 22 6.01 32.75 14.87
C ILE A 22 6.19 32.81 13.36
N ASP A 23 7.30 33.38 12.92
CA ASP A 23 7.73 33.39 11.53
C ASP A 23 7.71 31.95 10.96
N GLU A 24 7.05 31.79 9.81
CA GLU A 24 6.81 30.48 9.17
C GLU A 24 8.11 29.79 8.77
N SER A 25 9.21 30.55 8.68
CA SER A 25 10.56 30.05 8.47
C SER A 25 11.21 29.38 9.70
N THR A 26 10.66 29.53 10.91
CA THR A 26 11.32 28.96 12.10
C THR A 26 11.23 27.44 12.20
N ILE A 27 12.25 26.83 12.79
CA ILE A 27 12.27 25.38 13.06
C ILE A 27 11.13 24.94 13.97
N GLU A 28 10.71 25.77 14.94
CA GLU A 28 9.58 25.49 15.82
C GLU A 28 8.26 25.47 15.06
N TYR A 29 8.03 26.41 14.14
CA TYR A 29 6.84 26.46 13.31
C TYR A 29 6.77 25.21 12.42
N GLN A 30 7.84 24.91 11.67
CA GLN A 30 7.88 23.74 10.78
C GLN A 30 7.68 22.43 11.54
N ARG A 31 8.26 22.30 12.75
CA ARG A 31 8.05 21.11 13.59
C ARG A 31 6.60 20.99 14.04
N SER A 32 5.96 22.09 14.41
CA SER A 32 4.54 22.11 14.75
C SER A 32 3.66 21.75 13.55
N ALA A 33 3.97 22.30 12.36
CA ALA A 33 3.30 21.98 11.11
C ALA A 33 3.44 20.48 10.75
N TRP A 34 4.63 19.91 10.90
CA TRP A 34 4.88 18.47 10.71
C TRP A 34 4.04 17.59 11.65
N GLU A 35 3.95 17.94 12.93
CA GLU A 35 3.11 17.19 13.88
C GLU A 35 1.61 17.28 13.56
N ARG A 36 1.15 18.43 13.02
CA ARG A 36 -0.22 18.57 12.51
C ARG A 36 -0.44 17.68 11.28
N LEU A 37 0.49 17.71 10.32
CA LEU A 37 0.46 16.91 9.10
C LEU A 37 0.38 15.41 9.44
N LYS A 38 1.26 14.93 10.33
CA LYS A 38 1.29 13.55 10.81
C LYS A 38 -0.04 13.10 11.41
N LYS A 39 -0.65 13.93 12.27
CA LYS A 39 -1.95 13.62 12.88
C LYS A 39 -3.09 13.64 11.87
N SER A 40 -3.07 14.59 10.94
CA SER A 40 -4.07 14.72 9.89
C SER A 40 -4.08 13.46 9.02
N ILE A 41 -2.93 13.10 8.43
CA ILE A 41 -2.76 11.90 7.60
C ILE A 41 -3.22 10.66 8.36
N ASN A 42 -2.69 10.43 9.56
CA ASN A 42 -3.06 9.26 10.36
C ASN A 42 -4.58 9.21 10.66
N SER A 43 -5.22 10.35 10.95
CA SER A 43 -6.67 10.37 11.17
C SER A 43 -7.47 10.04 9.91
N LYS A 44 -6.99 10.42 8.72
CA LYS A 44 -7.68 10.13 7.46
C LYS A 44 -7.56 8.64 7.11
N ILE A 45 -6.36 8.08 7.20
CA ILE A 45 -6.11 6.66 6.92
C ILE A 45 -6.94 5.76 7.84
N ASN A 46 -7.00 6.04 9.15
CA ASN A 46 -7.77 5.20 10.09
C ASN A 46 -9.30 5.24 9.89
N LYS A 47 -9.83 6.19 9.10
CA LYS A 47 -11.27 6.35 8.87
C LYS A 47 -11.71 5.90 7.48
N VAL A 48 -10.76 5.56 6.60
CA VAL A 48 -11.06 5.25 5.20
C VAL A 48 -11.84 3.94 5.09
N ASN A 49 -12.87 3.94 4.25
CA ASN A 49 -13.67 2.78 3.87
C ASN A 49 -14.26 3.02 2.48
N THR A 50 -14.89 2.00 1.90
CA THR A 50 -15.44 2.06 0.53
C THR A 50 -16.41 3.22 0.30
N SER A 51 -17.22 3.61 1.30
CA SER A 51 -18.25 4.64 1.10
C SER A 51 -17.72 6.08 1.22
N ASN A 52 -16.65 6.29 1.98
CA ASN A 52 -16.07 7.62 2.18
C ASN A 52 -14.76 7.86 1.43
N LEU A 53 -14.24 6.86 0.71
CA LEU A 53 -12.96 6.91 0.01
C LEU A 53 -12.77 8.18 -0.86
N PRO A 54 -13.72 8.58 -1.74
CA PRO A 54 -13.56 9.80 -2.53
C PRO A 54 -13.44 11.07 -1.69
N SER A 55 -14.16 11.14 -0.56
CA SER A 55 -14.07 12.29 0.35
C SER A 55 -12.72 12.30 1.08
N ILE A 56 -12.26 11.14 1.56
CA ILE A 56 -10.97 11.01 2.24
C ILE A 56 -9.82 11.40 1.30
N ILE A 57 -9.88 11.01 0.03
CA ILE A 57 -8.89 11.40 -0.99
C ILE A 57 -8.79 12.92 -1.10
N ARG A 58 -9.91 13.62 -1.27
CA ARG A 58 -9.93 15.09 -1.35
C ARG A 58 -9.33 15.74 -0.11
N GLU A 59 -9.75 15.28 1.06
CA GLU A 59 -9.23 15.79 2.33
C GLU A 59 -7.74 15.47 2.53
N LEU A 60 -7.25 14.37 1.96
CA LEU A 60 -5.86 13.99 2.03
C LEU A 60 -5.01 14.94 1.17
N PHE A 61 -5.43 15.25 -0.05
CA PHE A 61 -4.76 16.23 -0.94
C PHE A 61 -4.74 17.66 -0.39
N ASN A 62 -5.63 18.00 0.56
CA ASN A 62 -5.54 19.26 1.30
C ASN A 62 -4.31 19.34 2.22
N ASN A 63 -3.70 18.20 2.55
CA ASN A 63 -2.42 18.15 3.27
C ASN A 63 -1.27 18.01 2.27
N ASN A 64 -0.11 18.58 2.58
CA ASN A 64 1.10 18.41 1.77
C ASN A 64 1.63 16.97 1.83
N ILE A 65 1.09 16.09 0.98
CA ILE A 65 1.46 14.67 0.92
C ILE A 65 2.78 14.42 0.18
N ILE A 66 3.33 15.41 -0.53
CA ILE A 66 4.70 15.35 -1.07
C ILE A 66 5.71 15.43 0.08
N ARG A 67 5.54 16.43 0.96
CA ARG A 67 6.32 16.56 2.20
C ARG A 67 6.04 15.38 3.15
N GLY A 68 4.77 14.99 3.25
CA GLY A 68 4.31 13.89 4.12
C GLY A 68 4.40 12.49 3.52
N ARG A 69 5.08 12.27 2.38
CA ARG A 69 5.01 10.99 1.64
C ARG A 69 5.44 9.78 2.45
N GLY A 70 6.50 9.92 3.26
CA GLY A 70 6.93 8.87 4.19
C GLY A 70 5.86 8.58 5.23
N LEU A 71 5.31 9.63 5.87
CA LEU A 71 4.23 9.48 6.85
C LEU A 71 3.01 8.79 6.24
N LEU A 72 2.65 9.14 5.00
CA LEU A 72 1.54 8.53 4.29
C LEU A 72 1.78 7.03 4.05
N ALA A 73 2.92 6.70 3.44
CA ALA A 73 3.33 5.31 3.18
C ALA A 73 3.33 4.49 4.47
N HIS A 74 3.98 4.99 5.52
CA HIS A 74 4.05 4.33 6.82
C HIS A 74 2.68 4.12 7.46
N ASN A 75 1.80 5.13 7.45
CA ASN A 75 0.47 5.01 8.05
C ASN A 75 -0.41 4.03 7.27
N ILE A 76 -0.34 4.01 5.94
CA ILE A 76 -1.09 3.07 5.10
C ILE A 76 -0.66 1.62 5.38
N ILE A 77 0.64 1.34 5.33
CA ILE A 77 1.18 -0.02 5.58
C ILE A 77 0.81 -0.47 7.00
N ARG A 78 1.01 0.39 8.00
CA ARG A 78 0.66 0.08 9.38
C ARG A 78 -0.84 -0.15 9.59
N ALA A 79 -1.70 0.63 8.94
CA ALA A 79 -3.14 0.46 9.03
C ALA A 79 -3.60 -0.83 8.33
N GLN A 80 -2.94 -1.23 7.25
CA GLN A 80 -3.18 -2.50 6.58
C GLN A 80 -2.80 -3.69 7.46
N ILE A 81 -1.62 -3.69 8.08
CA ILE A 81 -1.21 -4.75 9.02
C ILE A 81 -2.18 -4.85 10.20
N ALA A 82 -2.62 -3.71 10.73
CA ALA A 82 -3.58 -3.68 11.84
C ALA A 82 -5.00 -4.09 11.43
N SER A 83 -5.37 -3.97 10.16
CA SER A 83 -6.70 -4.29 9.65
C SER A 83 -6.68 -4.81 8.21
N PRO A 84 -6.23 -6.06 7.99
CA PRO A 84 -6.04 -6.62 6.65
C PRO A 84 -7.35 -6.74 5.84
N PHE A 85 -8.50 -6.74 6.50
CA PHE A 85 -9.81 -6.72 5.84
C PHE A 85 -10.01 -5.50 4.91
N TYR A 86 -9.42 -4.35 5.25
CA TYR A 86 -9.51 -3.12 4.46
C TYR A 86 -8.41 -2.98 3.40
N THR A 87 -7.58 -4.01 3.18
CA THR A 87 -6.51 -3.99 2.15
C THR A 87 -6.99 -3.51 0.77
N PRO A 88 -8.14 -3.97 0.23
CA PRO A 88 -8.65 -3.47 -1.04
C PRO A 88 -8.90 -1.95 -1.04
N VAL A 89 -9.40 -1.40 0.07
CA VAL A 89 -9.66 0.04 0.23
C VAL A 89 -8.35 0.82 0.25
N TYR A 90 -7.35 0.33 0.98
CA TYR A 90 -6.02 0.96 1.00
C TYR A 90 -5.36 0.93 -0.38
N ALA A 91 -5.48 -0.18 -1.13
CA ALA A 91 -4.97 -0.25 -2.50
C ALA A 91 -5.69 0.71 -3.45
N ALA A 92 -7.02 0.83 -3.34
CA ALA A 92 -7.79 1.81 -4.12
C ALA A 92 -7.42 3.26 -3.80
N LEU A 93 -7.19 3.57 -2.51
CA LEU A 93 -6.68 4.87 -2.07
C LEU A 93 -5.32 5.18 -2.73
N VAL A 94 -4.39 4.23 -2.68
CA VAL A 94 -3.07 4.41 -3.29
C VAL A 94 -3.18 4.51 -4.81
N SER A 95 -4.07 3.75 -5.46
CA SER A 95 -4.30 3.81 -6.91
C SER A 95 -4.62 5.22 -7.37
N VAL A 96 -5.56 5.90 -6.70
CA VAL A 96 -5.90 7.29 -7.03
C VAL A 96 -4.72 8.23 -6.79
N ILE A 97 -4.01 8.09 -5.67
CA ILE A 97 -2.84 8.92 -5.37
C ILE A 97 -1.74 8.71 -6.42
N ASN A 98 -1.55 7.48 -6.87
CA ASN A 98 -0.52 7.07 -7.82
C ASN A 98 -0.72 7.66 -9.22
N THR A 99 -1.95 8.00 -9.62
CA THR A 99 -2.19 8.73 -10.88
C THR A 99 -1.62 10.15 -10.87
N ILE A 100 -1.59 10.78 -9.70
CA ILE A 100 -1.23 12.18 -9.52
C ILE A 100 0.22 12.32 -9.01
N LEU A 101 0.64 11.42 -8.12
CA LEU A 101 1.96 11.34 -7.51
C LEU A 101 2.49 9.89 -7.57
N PRO A 102 2.98 9.43 -8.75
CA PRO A 102 3.47 8.07 -8.93
C PRO A 102 4.58 7.68 -7.94
N GLU A 103 5.42 8.63 -7.56
CA GLU A 103 6.52 8.47 -6.60
C GLU A 103 6.04 7.92 -5.24
N ILE A 104 4.81 8.26 -4.82
CA ILE A 104 4.22 7.75 -3.57
C ILE A 104 3.81 6.29 -3.74
N GLY A 105 3.22 5.93 -4.88
CA GLY A 105 2.86 4.55 -5.20
C GLY A 105 4.11 3.67 -5.29
N GLU A 106 5.16 4.16 -5.94
CA GLU A 106 6.47 3.51 -6.05
C GLU A 106 7.11 3.30 -4.67
N LEU A 107 7.12 4.33 -3.81
CA LEU A 107 7.66 4.26 -2.46
C LEU A 107 6.98 3.16 -1.65
N ILE A 108 5.64 3.10 -1.66
CA ILE A 108 4.89 2.07 -0.95
C ILE A 108 5.17 0.69 -1.55
N ALA A 109 5.22 0.57 -2.88
CA ALA A 109 5.52 -0.69 -3.55
C ALA A 109 6.91 -1.24 -3.16
N LYS A 110 7.94 -0.38 -3.16
CA LYS A 110 9.29 -0.74 -2.68
C LYS A 110 9.28 -1.18 -1.21
N HIS A 111 8.51 -0.51 -0.35
CA HIS A 111 8.37 -0.93 1.06
C HIS A 111 7.76 -2.32 1.17
N LEU A 112 6.72 -2.61 0.39
CA LEU A 112 6.05 -3.91 0.41
C LEU A 112 6.96 -5.03 -0.11
N ILE A 113 7.68 -4.81 -1.21
CA ILE A 113 8.62 -5.82 -1.77
C ILE A 113 9.76 -6.08 -0.77
N SER A 114 10.34 -5.03 -0.20
CA SER A 114 11.37 -5.15 0.85
C SER A 114 10.84 -5.90 2.08
N SER A 115 9.60 -5.60 2.50
CA SER A 115 8.95 -6.27 3.63
C SER A 115 8.66 -7.74 3.33
N PHE A 116 8.31 -8.09 2.10
CA PHE A 116 8.10 -9.48 1.68
C PHE A 116 9.39 -10.29 1.85
N HIS A 117 10.50 -9.83 1.28
CA HIS A 117 11.81 -10.48 1.44
C HIS A 117 12.17 -10.66 2.90
N HIS A 118 12.10 -9.58 3.68
CA HIS A 118 12.45 -9.63 5.10
C HIS A 118 11.58 -10.60 5.89
N THR A 119 10.25 -10.54 5.72
CA THR A 119 9.31 -11.40 6.49
C THR A 119 9.36 -12.86 6.04
N TYR A 120 9.63 -13.12 4.76
CA TYR A 120 9.80 -14.47 4.24
C TYR A 120 11.10 -15.11 4.74
N GLU A 121 12.24 -14.39 4.67
CA GLU A 121 13.53 -14.87 5.20
C GLU A 121 13.48 -15.16 6.71
N GLN A 122 12.73 -14.35 7.46
CA GLN A 122 12.54 -14.53 8.91
C GLN A 122 11.50 -15.60 9.27
N ASN A 123 10.85 -16.23 8.28
CA ASN A 123 9.75 -17.18 8.47
C ASN A 123 8.58 -16.59 9.30
N ASP A 124 8.33 -15.28 9.18
CA ASP A 124 7.21 -14.61 9.83
C ASP A 124 5.96 -14.68 8.95
N LYS A 125 5.26 -15.82 9.05
CA LYS A 125 4.07 -16.11 8.24
C LYS A 125 3.00 -15.02 8.34
N ILE A 126 2.75 -14.46 9.53
CA ILE A 126 1.64 -13.52 9.76
C ILE A 126 1.91 -12.19 9.05
N ASN A 127 3.12 -11.66 9.18
CA ASN A 127 3.49 -10.41 8.52
C ASN A 127 3.71 -10.61 7.01
N CYS A 128 4.25 -11.77 6.60
CA CYS A 128 4.34 -12.14 5.19
C CYS A 128 2.95 -12.20 4.55
N LEU A 129 1.99 -12.88 5.18
CA LEU A 129 0.59 -12.96 4.74
C LEU A 129 -0.04 -11.58 4.54
N SER A 130 0.19 -10.66 5.48
CA SER A 130 -0.32 -9.29 5.38
C SER A 130 0.30 -8.54 4.19
N THR A 131 1.60 -8.74 3.96
CA THR A 131 2.36 -8.09 2.89
C THR A 131 1.96 -8.61 1.51
N ILE A 132 1.88 -9.93 1.31
CA ILE A 132 1.45 -10.55 0.04
C ILE A 132 0.02 -10.14 -0.31
N LYS A 133 -0.88 -10.04 0.68
CA LYS A 133 -2.26 -9.54 0.47
C LYS A 133 -2.24 -8.14 -0.12
N PHE A 134 -1.37 -7.28 0.42
CA PHE A 134 -1.30 -5.90 -0.04
C PHE A 134 -0.70 -5.80 -1.44
N ILE A 135 0.38 -6.54 -1.72
CA ILE A 135 0.98 -6.61 -3.06
C ILE A 135 -0.04 -7.14 -4.08
N GLY A 136 -0.83 -8.17 -3.72
CA GLY A 136 -1.85 -8.74 -4.61
C GLY A 136 -2.90 -7.70 -5.01
N HIS A 137 -3.36 -6.88 -4.06
CA HIS A 137 -4.28 -5.79 -4.36
C HIS A 137 -3.62 -4.62 -5.12
N PHE A 138 -2.32 -4.37 -4.97
CA PHE A 138 -1.58 -3.42 -5.81
C PHE A 138 -1.53 -3.87 -7.28
N ILE A 139 -1.34 -5.16 -7.52
CA ILE A 139 -1.37 -5.75 -8.87
C ILE A 139 -2.78 -5.67 -9.46
N ASN A 140 -3.80 -5.96 -8.66
CA ASN A 140 -5.20 -5.84 -9.11
C ASN A 140 -5.59 -4.38 -9.41
N GLN A 141 -5.00 -3.39 -8.74
CA GLN A 141 -5.23 -1.97 -9.00
C GLN A 141 -4.28 -1.39 -10.07
N ASN A 142 -3.51 -2.22 -10.77
CA ASN A 142 -2.51 -1.82 -11.78
C ASN A 142 -1.43 -0.85 -11.28
N ILE A 143 -1.17 -0.80 -9.98
CA ILE A 143 -0.07 -0.01 -9.40
C ILE A 143 1.25 -0.74 -9.64
N LEU A 144 1.26 -2.06 -9.44
CA LEU A 144 2.40 -2.93 -9.70
C LEU A 144 2.14 -3.79 -10.94
N HIS A 145 3.17 -3.97 -11.76
CA HIS A 145 3.10 -4.87 -12.91
C HIS A 145 2.92 -6.33 -12.44
N SER A 146 2.10 -7.10 -13.16
CA SER A 146 1.75 -8.49 -12.78
C SER A 146 2.92 -9.48 -12.84
N LEU A 147 4.07 -9.08 -13.41
CA LEU A 147 5.29 -9.88 -13.42
C LEU A 147 5.77 -10.20 -11.99
N VAL A 148 5.67 -9.23 -11.08
CA VAL A 148 6.02 -9.42 -9.65
C VAL A 148 5.22 -10.55 -9.03
N ALA A 149 3.95 -10.71 -9.43
CA ALA A 149 3.13 -11.80 -8.91
C ALA A 149 3.69 -13.18 -9.28
N LEU A 150 4.14 -13.34 -10.53
CA LEU A 150 4.73 -14.59 -11.00
C LEU A 150 6.07 -14.85 -10.30
N GLU A 151 6.92 -13.83 -10.16
CA GLU A 151 8.19 -13.94 -9.44
C GLU A 151 7.98 -14.35 -7.99
N MET A 152 7.02 -13.74 -7.28
CA MET A 152 6.69 -14.10 -5.90
C MET A 152 6.17 -15.54 -5.78
N LEU A 153 5.31 -15.98 -6.71
CA LEU A 153 4.81 -17.35 -6.74
C LEU A 153 5.92 -18.37 -6.99
N VAL A 154 6.90 -18.04 -7.84
CA VAL A 154 8.09 -18.88 -8.05
C VAL A 154 8.89 -18.98 -6.74
N VAL A 155 9.19 -17.87 -6.08
CA VAL A 155 9.95 -17.86 -4.81
C VAL A 155 9.24 -18.65 -3.70
N LEU A 156 7.92 -18.52 -3.59
CA LEU A 156 7.13 -19.24 -2.58
C LEU A 156 7.01 -20.74 -2.87
N LEU A 157 7.14 -21.17 -4.12
CA LEU A 157 6.98 -22.57 -4.54
C LEU A 157 8.30 -23.27 -4.88
N GLU A 158 9.44 -22.56 -4.87
CA GLU A 158 10.75 -23.13 -5.20
C GLU A 158 11.17 -24.22 -4.20
N ASN A 159 11.02 -23.94 -2.91
CA ASN A 159 11.29 -24.87 -1.81
C ASN A 159 10.03 -25.02 -0.93
N PRO A 160 9.06 -25.83 -1.37
CA PRO A 160 7.72 -25.82 -0.80
C PRO A 160 7.69 -26.44 0.60
N THR A 161 7.32 -25.61 1.57
CA THR A 161 6.88 -25.96 2.93
C THR A 161 5.37 -25.72 3.07
N ASP A 162 4.74 -26.30 4.09
CA ASP A 162 3.31 -26.09 4.36
C ASP A 162 2.93 -24.59 4.41
N ASP A 163 3.75 -23.79 5.11
CA ASP A 163 3.52 -22.35 5.25
C ASP A 163 3.73 -21.59 3.94
N SER A 164 4.79 -21.88 3.19
CA SER A 164 5.05 -21.22 1.90
C SER A 164 3.98 -21.54 0.86
N VAL A 165 3.44 -22.77 0.86
CA VAL A 165 2.37 -23.20 -0.04
C VAL A 165 1.06 -22.52 0.35
N GLU A 166 0.74 -22.42 1.64
CA GLU A 166 -0.43 -21.67 2.11
C GLU A 166 -0.35 -20.19 1.71
N LEU A 167 0.82 -19.55 1.89
CA LEU A 167 1.07 -18.18 1.45
C LEU A 167 0.91 -18.04 -0.07
N ALA A 168 1.45 -18.97 -0.87
CA ALA A 168 1.33 -18.96 -2.32
C ALA A 168 -0.12 -19.07 -2.77
N ILE A 169 -0.91 -19.94 -2.15
CA ILE A 169 -2.32 -20.14 -2.50
C ILE A 169 -3.15 -18.92 -2.11
N GLU A 170 -2.91 -18.33 -0.93
CA GLU A 170 -3.60 -17.10 -0.53
C GLU A 170 -3.29 -15.95 -1.49
N PHE A 171 -2.01 -15.78 -1.84
CA PHE A 171 -1.59 -14.75 -2.79
C PHE A 171 -2.21 -14.97 -4.17
N LEU A 172 -2.15 -16.20 -4.68
CA LEU A 172 -2.74 -16.59 -5.95
C LEU A 172 -4.23 -16.31 -5.98
N ASN A 173 -4.98 -16.64 -4.92
CA ASN A 173 -6.43 -16.38 -4.83
C ASN A 173 -6.80 -14.90 -5.01
N ILE A 174 -5.89 -13.98 -4.71
CA ILE A 174 -6.10 -12.53 -4.84
C ILE A 174 -5.82 -12.07 -6.27
N CYS A 175 -4.72 -12.52 -6.87
CA CYS A 175 -4.26 -12.03 -8.17
C CYS A 175 -4.63 -12.92 -9.37
N VAL A 176 -5.30 -14.06 -9.14
CA VAL A 176 -5.57 -15.07 -10.18
C VAL A 176 -6.38 -14.53 -11.36
N GLU A 177 -7.41 -13.72 -11.10
CA GLU A 177 -8.19 -13.12 -12.18
C GLU A 177 -7.31 -12.21 -13.05
N LYS A 178 -6.50 -11.36 -12.42
CA LYS A 178 -5.55 -10.49 -13.13
C LYS A 178 -4.51 -11.29 -13.91
N LEU A 179 -3.92 -12.33 -13.32
CA LEU A 179 -2.97 -13.20 -14.00
C LEU A 179 -3.60 -13.95 -15.17
N SER A 180 -4.88 -14.34 -15.06
CA SER A 180 -5.59 -15.02 -16.15
C SER A 180 -5.80 -14.12 -17.37
N GLN A 181 -5.93 -12.81 -17.17
CA GLN A 181 -6.07 -11.83 -18.25
C GLN A 181 -4.74 -11.47 -18.90
N VAL A 182 -3.65 -11.44 -18.13
CA VAL A 182 -2.34 -10.95 -18.60
C VAL A 182 -1.38 -12.07 -19.02
N SER A 183 -1.35 -13.19 -18.29
CA SER A 183 -0.39 -14.28 -18.52
C SER A 183 -0.97 -15.66 -18.17
N LEU A 184 -1.75 -16.21 -19.10
CA LEU A 184 -2.29 -17.57 -18.99
C LEU A 184 -1.18 -18.63 -18.85
N HIS A 185 -0.09 -18.49 -19.61
CA HIS A 185 1.03 -19.43 -19.56
C HIS A 185 1.74 -19.40 -18.20
N GLY A 186 1.98 -18.21 -17.64
CA GLY A 186 2.57 -18.08 -16.30
C GLY A 186 1.68 -18.73 -15.24
N LEU A 187 0.37 -18.47 -15.32
CA LEU A 187 -0.61 -19.06 -14.42
C LEU A 187 -0.65 -20.60 -14.53
N ASP A 188 -0.67 -21.15 -15.75
CA ASP A 188 -0.68 -22.60 -15.99
C ASP A 188 0.58 -23.29 -15.46
N SER A 189 1.73 -22.62 -15.55
CA SER A 189 2.98 -23.11 -14.95
C SER A 189 2.86 -23.22 -13.43
N VAL A 190 2.31 -22.21 -12.75
CA VAL A 190 2.10 -22.24 -11.29
C VAL A 190 1.17 -23.39 -10.89
N PHE A 191 0.07 -23.58 -11.62
CA PHE A 191 -0.85 -24.69 -11.34
C PHE A 191 -0.25 -26.07 -11.62
N SER A 192 0.64 -26.17 -12.60
CA SER A 192 1.37 -27.41 -12.86
C SER A 192 2.32 -27.75 -11.70
N THR A 193 3.02 -26.75 -11.16
CA THR A 193 3.83 -26.92 -9.93
C THR A 193 2.96 -27.38 -8.77
N LEU A 194 1.83 -26.73 -8.51
CA LEU A 194 0.89 -27.13 -7.44
C LEU A 194 0.33 -28.55 -7.63
N ASN A 195 0.05 -28.96 -8.87
CA ASN A 195 -0.39 -30.32 -9.17
C ASN A 195 0.71 -31.36 -8.91
N ASN A 196 1.98 -31.04 -9.20
CA ASN A 196 3.09 -31.92 -8.87
C ASN A 196 3.23 -32.06 -7.35
N LEU A 197 3.07 -30.97 -6.59
CA LEU A 197 3.07 -31.02 -5.13
C LEU A 197 1.96 -31.91 -4.57
N LEU A 198 0.76 -31.87 -5.15
CA LEU A 198 -0.34 -32.74 -4.72
C LEU A 198 0.00 -34.24 -4.83
N ASN A 199 0.84 -34.62 -5.80
CA ASN A 199 1.15 -36.02 -6.10
C ASN A 199 2.48 -36.50 -5.47
N GLU A 200 3.48 -35.64 -5.36
CA GLU A 200 4.88 -36.04 -5.11
C GLU A 200 5.47 -35.47 -3.81
N SER A 201 4.75 -34.59 -3.10
CA SER A 201 5.29 -33.92 -1.92
C SER A 201 4.97 -34.64 -0.60
N SER A 202 5.84 -34.45 0.39
CA SER A 202 5.61 -34.86 1.78
C SER A 202 4.93 -33.75 2.60
N LEU A 203 3.98 -33.03 1.99
CA LEU A 203 3.20 -31.98 2.68
C LEU A 203 2.13 -32.59 3.59
N ASN A 204 1.67 -31.80 4.56
CA ASN A 204 0.63 -32.24 5.48
C ASN A 204 -0.74 -32.30 4.78
N GLU A 205 -1.64 -33.16 5.29
CA GLU A 205 -2.99 -33.34 4.75
C GLU A 205 -3.78 -32.02 4.63
N CYS A 206 -3.61 -31.10 5.59
CA CYS A 206 -4.23 -29.77 5.55
C CYS A 206 -3.79 -28.96 4.32
N THR A 207 -2.49 -28.95 4.02
CA THR A 207 -1.91 -28.20 2.89
C THR A 207 -2.38 -28.79 1.56
N LEU A 208 -2.40 -30.12 1.46
CA LEU A 208 -2.93 -30.82 0.29
C LEU A 208 -4.41 -30.48 0.08
N HIS A 209 -5.21 -30.44 1.14
CA HIS A 209 -6.62 -30.05 1.06
C HIS A 209 -6.79 -28.60 0.55
N ILE A 210 -5.94 -27.67 0.99
CA ILE A 210 -5.99 -26.27 0.50
C ILE A 210 -5.69 -26.22 -1.01
N ILE A 211 -4.75 -27.03 -1.52
CA ILE A 211 -4.49 -27.17 -2.96
C ILE A 211 -5.72 -27.72 -3.69
N GLU A 212 -6.37 -28.75 -3.17
CA GLU A 212 -7.59 -29.32 -3.78
C GLU A 212 -8.73 -28.29 -3.87
N VAL A 213 -8.93 -27.52 -2.80
CA VAL A 213 -9.92 -26.44 -2.74
C VAL A 213 -9.62 -25.39 -3.82
N LEU A 214 -8.34 -25.02 -4.00
CA LEU A 214 -7.94 -24.10 -5.07
C LEU A 214 -8.29 -24.65 -6.47
N PHE A 215 -8.07 -25.95 -6.73
CA PHE A 215 -8.46 -26.57 -8.01
C PHE A 215 -9.97 -26.60 -8.22
N ALA A 216 -10.76 -26.70 -7.15
CA ALA A 216 -12.22 -26.55 -7.24
C ALA A 216 -12.61 -25.11 -7.64
N ILE A 217 -12.01 -24.10 -7.02
CA ILE A 217 -12.25 -22.68 -7.35
C ILE A 217 -11.87 -22.39 -8.82
N ARG A 218 -10.78 -23.00 -9.33
CA ARG A 218 -10.38 -22.88 -10.74
C ARG A 218 -11.46 -23.39 -11.70
N LYS A 219 -12.17 -24.47 -11.37
CA LYS A 219 -13.26 -24.99 -12.22
C LYS A 219 -14.43 -24.02 -12.35
N ASP A 220 -14.67 -23.25 -11.28
CA ASP A 220 -15.69 -22.19 -11.27
C ASP A 220 -15.20 -20.87 -11.88
N GLN A 221 -14.03 -20.86 -12.53
CA GLN A 221 -13.41 -19.70 -13.16
C GLN A 221 -13.22 -18.51 -12.21
N PHE A 222 -12.93 -18.78 -10.93
CA PHE A 222 -12.60 -17.76 -9.93
C PHE A 222 -13.70 -16.70 -9.69
N LYS A 223 -14.96 -16.99 -10.03
CA LYS A 223 -16.10 -16.05 -9.88
C LYS A 223 -16.31 -15.48 -8.47
N VAL A 224 -15.75 -16.13 -7.46
CA VAL A 224 -15.89 -15.76 -6.04
C VAL A 224 -14.96 -14.58 -5.68
N ASN A 225 -13.85 -14.39 -6.39
CA ASN A 225 -12.81 -13.42 -6.05
C ASN A 225 -12.64 -12.40 -7.18
N PRO A 226 -13.44 -11.31 -7.19
CA PRO A 226 -13.26 -10.26 -8.19
C PRO A 226 -11.92 -9.54 -7.98
N MET A 227 -11.26 -9.21 -9.08
CA MET A 227 -9.99 -8.48 -9.13
C MET A 227 -10.09 -7.16 -8.33
N ILE A 228 -11.12 -6.36 -8.60
CA ILE A 228 -11.42 -5.13 -7.85
C ILE A 228 -12.84 -5.24 -7.28
N GLN A 229 -13.00 -4.93 -5.99
CA GLN A 229 -14.32 -4.96 -5.37
C GLN A 229 -15.19 -3.80 -5.88
N PRO A 230 -16.52 -3.96 -5.97
CA PRO A 230 -17.42 -2.89 -6.39
C PRO A 230 -17.24 -1.61 -5.56
N GLY A 231 -17.12 -0.48 -6.25
CA GLY A 231 -16.91 0.84 -5.63
C GLY A 231 -15.46 1.20 -5.29
N LEU A 232 -14.50 0.32 -5.62
CA LEU A 232 -13.05 0.56 -5.46
C LEU A 232 -12.31 0.77 -6.78
N ASP A 233 -13.02 0.70 -7.90
CA ASP A 233 -12.51 1.06 -9.22
C ASP A 233 -12.81 2.55 -9.46
N LEU A 234 -11.84 3.40 -9.12
CA LEU A 234 -11.99 4.87 -9.11
C LEU A 234 -11.14 5.57 -10.17
N VAL A 235 -10.34 4.82 -10.92
CA VAL A 235 -9.32 5.35 -11.83
C VAL A 235 -9.49 4.72 -13.19
N ASP A 236 -9.68 5.55 -14.22
CA ASP A 236 -9.75 5.11 -15.60
C ASP A 236 -8.41 4.51 -16.06
N GLU A 237 -8.46 3.46 -16.87
CA GLU A 237 -7.26 2.71 -17.33
C GLU A 237 -6.20 3.60 -18.02
N SER A 238 -6.62 4.69 -18.69
CA SER A 238 -5.70 5.63 -19.35
C SER A 238 -4.84 6.46 -18.40
N ASP A 239 -5.33 6.64 -17.17
CA ASP A 239 -4.71 7.51 -16.17
C ASP A 239 -3.88 6.70 -15.16
N GLN A 240 -3.94 5.37 -15.26
CA GLN A 240 -3.18 4.47 -14.40
C GLN A 240 -1.69 4.52 -14.72
N HIS A 241 -0.88 4.53 -13.66
CA HIS A 241 0.57 4.44 -13.76
C HIS A 241 1.05 3.11 -13.15
N THR A 242 1.54 2.19 -13.98
CA THR A 242 2.02 0.89 -13.52
C THR A 242 3.53 0.89 -13.35
N HIS A 243 3.98 0.59 -12.13
CA HIS A 243 5.39 0.45 -11.78
C HIS A 243 5.91 -0.93 -12.18
N ILE A 244 7.01 -0.96 -12.93
CA ILE A 244 7.75 -2.17 -13.26
C ILE A 244 8.93 -2.26 -12.28
N ILE A 245 8.69 -2.92 -11.16
CA ILE A 245 9.69 -3.24 -10.13
C ILE A 245 9.84 -4.75 -10.16
N THR A 246 11.06 -5.27 -10.06
CA THR A 246 11.34 -6.71 -9.95
C THR A 246 11.64 -7.07 -8.50
N LEU A 247 11.51 -8.36 -8.15
CA LEU A 247 11.86 -8.79 -6.79
C LEU A 247 13.33 -8.57 -6.45
N ASP A 248 14.24 -8.63 -7.42
CA ASP A 248 15.68 -8.49 -7.19
C ASP A 248 16.14 -7.02 -7.08
N ASP A 249 15.25 -6.06 -7.37
CA ASP A 249 15.60 -4.64 -7.32
C ASP A 249 15.91 -4.20 -5.87
N PRO A 250 16.93 -3.35 -5.67
CA PRO A 250 17.23 -2.79 -4.37
C PRO A 250 16.09 -1.86 -3.91
N CYS A 251 15.19 -2.42 -3.10
CA CYS A 251 14.03 -1.72 -2.56
C CYS A 251 14.36 -1.14 -1.18
N GLU A 252 14.77 0.13 -1.14
CA GLU A 252 15.06 0.82 0.12
C GLU A 252 13.82 1.53 0.69
N PRO A 253 13.44 1.25 1.95
CA PRO A 253 12.23 1.83 2.53
C PRO A 253 12.36 3.27 3.05
N GLU A 254 13.44 3.99 2.72
CA GLU A 254 13.66 5.41 3.07
C GLU A 254 13.07 5.87 4.43
N PRO A 255 13.42 5.23 5.57
CA PRO A 255 12.77 5.46 6.86
C PRO A 255 12.94 6.90 7.37
N MET A 256 13.94 7.60 6.84
CA MET A 256 14.24 8.99 7.11
C MET A 256 13.12 9.95 6.71
N LEU A 257 12.28 9.57 5.73
CA LEU A 257 11.11 10.36 5.32
C LEU A 257 10.02 10.44 6.40
N ASN A 258 10.08 9.57 7.41
CA ASN A 258 9.15 9.58 8.55
C ASN A 258 9.57 10.55 9.66
N ILE A 259 10.76 11.14 9.56
CA ILE A 259 11.38 11.95 10.60
C ILE A 259 11.37 13.41 10.15
N PHE A 260 11.00 14.30 11.06
CA PHE A 260 11.05 15.74 10.81
C PHE A 260 12.48 16.17 10.45
N ARG A 261 12.59 16.92 9.35
CA ARG A 261 13.80 17.64 8.96
C ARG A 261 13.44 19.10 8.72
N TYR A 262 14.33 19.97 9.15
CA TYR A 262 14.22 21.39 8.85
C TYR A 262 14.43 21.61 7.36
N ASP A 263 13.64 22.51 6.78
CA ASP A 263 13.63 22.83 5.36
C ASP A 263 13.87 24.33 5.18
N ASP A 264 15.01 24.67 4.59
CA ASP A 264 15.39 26.08 4.34
C ASP A 264 14.44 26.75 3.32
N GLN A 265 13.79 25.98 2.45
CA GLN A 265 12.86 26.45 1.41
C GLN A 265 11.40 26.13 1.75
N TYR A 266 11.07 26.05 3.03
CA TYR A 266 9.74 25.62 3.50
C TYR A 266 8.59 26.40 2.86
N GLU A 267 8.67 27.74 2.84
CA GLU A 267 7.62 28.59 2.27
C GLU A 267 7.44 28.36 0.77
N GLU A 268 8.54 28.24 0.03
CA GLU A 268 8.53 27.96 -1.41
C GLU A 268 7.88 26.60 -1.69
N ASN A 269 8.31 25.55 -0.99
CA ASN A 269 7.78 24.20 -1.13
C ASN A 269 6.29 24.09 -0.75
N GLU A 270 5.85 24.80 0.29
CA GLU A 270 4.42 24.82 0.65
C GLU A 270 3.60 25.57 -0.40
N ASN A 271 4.10 26.70 -0.91
CA ASN A 271 3.44 27.45 -1.99
C ASN A 271 3.33 26.64 -3.29
N GLU A 272 4.40 25.95 -3.69
CA GLU A 272 4.38 25.03 -4.84
C GLU A 272 3.32 23.94 -4.66
N TYR A 273 3.24 23.33 -3.46
CA TYR A 273 2.22 22.35 -3.16
C TYR A 273 0.81 22.95 -3.22
N GLU A 274 0.62 24.18 -2.73
CA GLU A 274 -0.68 24.86 -2.79
C GLU A 274 -1.14 25.15 -4.22
N GLU A 275 -0.21 25.51 -5.11
CA GLU A 275 -0.49 25.69 -6.54
C GLU A 275 -0.81 24.35 -7.21
N PHE A 276 -0.02 23.32 -6.94
CA PHE A 276 -0.26 21.95 -7.40
C PHE A 276 -1.63 21.44 -6.95
N ARG A 277 -1.97 21.61 -5.67
CA ARG A 277 -3.28 21.26 -5.10
C ARG A 277 -4.41 21.97 -5.86
N ARG A 278 -4.27 23.26 -6.13
CA ARG A 278 -5.27 24.05 -6.88
C ARG A 278 -5.48 23.49 -8.28
N LYS A 279 -4.41 23.15 -8.99
CA LYS A 279 -4.48 22.54 -10.34
C LYS A 279 -5.22 21.21 -10.31
N ILE A 280 -4.84 20.28 -9.42
CA ILE A 280 -5.50 18.97 -9.29
C ILE A 280 -6.97 19.12 -9.00
N ILE A 281 -7.35 19.96 -8.03
CA ILE A 281 -8.75 20.15 -7.66
C ILE A 281 -9.52 20.78 -8.83
N SER A 282 -8.92 21.71 -9.57
CA SER A 282 -9.56 22.32 -10.74
C SER A 282 -9.72 21.36 -11.91
N GLU A 283 -8.79 20.44 -12.15
CA GLU A 283 -8.84 19.45 -13.24
C GLU A 283 -9.77 18.29 -12.87
N SER A 284 -9.74 17.83 -11.62
CA SER A 284 -10.58 16.73 -11.13
C SER A 284 -12.05 17.13 -10.95
N TYR A 285 -12.34 18.43 -10.79
CA TYR A 285 -13.67 18.93 -10.43
C TYR A 285 -14.12 20.18 -11.21
N GLY A 286 -13.44 20.52 -12.31
CA GLY A 286 -13.80 21.64 -13.17
C GLY A 286 -15.19 21.45 -13.78
N ASP A 287 -16.13 22.30 -13.34
CA ASP A 287 -17.52 22.50 -13.75
C ASP A 287 -18.03 21.63 -14.92
N LYS A 288 -18.69 20.52 -14.58
CA LYS A 288 -19.90 20.14 -15.31
C LYS A 288 -21.00 21.11 -14.88
N GLN A 289 -21.15 22.22 -15.62
CA GLN A 289 -22.36 23.05 -15.59
C GLN A 289 -23.60 22.22 -15.92
#